data_AF-A0A1X9T3T4-F1
#
_entry.id   AF-A0A1X9T3T4-F1
#
_cell.length_a   1.000
_cell.length_b   1.000
_cell.length_c   1.000
_cell.angle_alpha   90.00
_cell.angle_beta   90.00
_cell.angle_gamma   90.00
#
_symmetry.space_group_name_H-M   'P 1'
#
loop_
_entity.id
_entity.type
_entity.pdbx_description
1 polymer ?
#
loop_
_entity_poly.entity_id
_entity_poly.type
_entity_poly.pdbx_seq_one_letter_code
_entity_poly.pdbx_strand_id
1 'polypeptide(L)'
;MIDISLVMLGAGSSTRFGLATKKQWLRTGDDPLWLKATKNISSNYNFKEIIVVSNECEYMSRFASNIKFIQGGSTRQDSLKNALNHISSDYVMVSDIARIDIPDVLIKRLIKDANLADCIVPALKVSDTVAYGSEYINRDELKRIQTPQLSKTNILKQALNSDIIYTDDSSAIAAIGGKVWYVEGDERARKLTYKDDLKLLNIEPPSSDIFCGNGFDVHAFCEGDYLNLAGVKVPFNKAFKAHSDGDVAIHALCDAILGAAGAPDIGQLFPDTDMKFKGIDSKILLERSVEFVRSIGFEIINVDITIICEKPKISPYKDEMAKTIASVMGINRFRVNIKATTSEKLGFTGRGEGVAVMASVNLKYFDWTRV
;
A
#
# COMPACT_ATOMS: atom_id res chain seq x y z
N MET A 1 -16.96 -32.48 1.32
CA MET A 1 -16.47 -31.19 0.80
C MET A 1 -14.98 -31.36 0.57
N ILE A 2 -14.41 -30.90 -0.55
CA ILE A 2 -12.97 -31.04 -0.78
C ILE A 2 -12.19 -30.09 0.16
N ASP A 3 -11.04 -30.51 0.69
CA ASP A 3 -10.25 -29.64 1.56
C ASP A 3 -9.48 -28.62 0.69
N ILE A 4 -9.80 -27.33 0.81
CA ILE A 4 -9.19 -26.25 0.00
C ILE A 4 -8.69 -25.13 0.91
N SER A 5 -7.46 -24.66 0.67
CA SER A 5 -6.97 -23.37 1.18
C SER A 5 -6.88 -22.33 0.06
N LEU A 6 -6.99 -21.04 0.42
CA LEU A 6 -6.90 -19.90 -0.50
C LEU A 6 -5.56 -19.17 -0.32
N VAL A 7 -4.88 -18.89 -1.43
CA VAL A 7 -3.69 -18.04 -1.49
C VAL A 7 -3.94 -16.86 -2.42
N MET A 8 -3.81 -15.66 -1.88
CA MET A 8 -3.96 -14.39 -2.57
C MET A 8 -2.58 -13.74 -2.77
N LEU A 9 -2.12 -13.62 -4.01
CA LEU A 9 -0.79 -13.11 -4.35
C LEU A 9 -0.82 -11.59 -4.58
N GLY A 10 -0.05 -10.85 -3.77
CA GLY A 10 -0.03 -9.38 -3.74
C GLY A 10 1.34 -8.71 -3.54
N ALA A 11 2.44 -9.47 -3.53
CA ALA A 11 3.78 -8.93 -3.25
C ALA A 11 4.43 -8.12 -4.40
N GLY A 12 3.75 -7.92 -5.52
CA GLY A 12 4.30 -7.16 -6.66
C GLY A 12 4.42 -5.66 -6.38
N SER A 13 5.40 -5.01 -7.03
CA SER A 13 5.69 -3.56 -6.87
C SER A 13 4.70 -2.60 -7.55
N SER A 14 3.72 -3.12 -8.30
CA SER A 14 2.70 -2.32 -9.01
C SER A 14 3.24 -1.25 -9.97
N THR A 15 4.50 -1.36 -10.42
CA THR A 15 5.18 -0.36 -11.27
C THR A 15 4.48 -0.04 -12.60
N ARG A 16 3.79 -1.02 -13.19
CA ARG A 16 3.02 -0.84 -14.44
C ARG A 16 1.71 -0.06 -14.28
N PHE A 17 1.23 0.12 -13.06
CA PHE A 17 -0.09 0.70 -12.82
C PHE A 17 -0.15 2.19 -13.16
N GLY A 18 0.96 2.91 -12.94
CA GLY A 18 1.11 4.31 -13.38
C GLY A 18 0.50 5.35 -12.44
N LEU A 19 0.16 4.99 -11.21
CA LEU A 19 -0.27 5.91 -10.15
C LEU A 19 0.66 5.80 -8.94
N ALA A 20 0.75 6.88 -8.16
CA ALA A 20 1.49 6.89 -6.90
C ALA A 20 0.87 5.93 -5.87
N THR A 21 -0.47 5.87 -5.84
CA THR A 21 -1.19 4.86 -5.05
C THR A 21 -1.00 3.48 -5.65
N LYS A 22 -0.53 2.53 -4.84
CA LYS A 22 -0.41 1.14 -5.25
C LYS A 22 -1.82 0.56 -5.42
N LYS A 23 -2.06 -0.14 -6.52
CA LYS A 23 -3.40 -0.64 -6.88
C LYS A 23 -4.08 -1.45 -5.78
N GLN A 24 -3.34 -2.24 -5.01
CA GLN A 24 -3.91 -3.04 -3.91
C GLN A 24 -4.56 -2.19 -2.80
N TRP A 25 -4.16 -0.93 -2.68
CA TRP A 25 -4.60 0.00 -1.65
C TRP A 25 -5.63 1.02 -2.13
N LEU A 26 -6.06 0.96 -3.39
CA LEU A 26 -7.26 1.68 -3.80
C LEU A 26 -8.46 1.24 -2.94
N ARG A 27 -9.41 2.14 -2.72
CA ARG A 27 -10.55 1.90 -1.82
C ARG A 27 -11.84 1.71 -2.60
N THR A 28 -12.65 0.75 -2.16
CA THR A 28 -14.01 0.47 -2.62
C THR A 28 -14.89 0.51 -1.38
N GLY A 29 -15.68 1.55 -1.23
CA GLY A 29 -16.20 1.93 0.09
C GLY A 29 -15.02 2.16 1.03
N ASP A 30 -15.00 1.46 2.17
CA ASP A 30 -13.91 1.53 3.16
C ASP A 30 -12.84 0.45 3.00
N ASP A 31 -13.13 -0.60 2.21
CA ASP A 31 -12.22 -1.72 2.04
C ASP A 31 -11.11 -1.38 1.03
N PRO A 32 -9.84 -1.74 1.31
CA PRO A 32 -8.81 -1.77 0.28
C PRO A 32 -9.08 -2.87 -0.75
N LEU A 33 -8.67 -2.66 -2.00
CA LEU A 33 -8.93 -3.60 -3.10
C LEU A 33 -8.42 -5.01 -2.83
N TRP A 34 -7.28 -5.17 -2.16
CA TRP A 34 -6.78 -6.51 -1.79
C TRP A 34 -7.77 -7.25 -0.87
N LEU A 35 -8.41 -6.54 0.06
CA LEU A 35 -9.36 -7.11 0.99
C LEU A 35 -10.68 -7.40 0.28
N LYS A 36 -11.14 -6.51 -0.61
CA LYS A 36 -12.30 -6.75 -1.48
C LYS A 36 -12.13 -8.02 -2.31
N ALA A 37 -11.00 -8.15 -3.00
CA ALA A 37 -10.68 -9.31 -3.84
C ALA A 37 -10.62 -10.60 -2.99
N THR A 38 -10.02 -10.52 -1.80
CA THR A 38 -9.94 -11.66 -0.89
C THR A 38 -11.33 -12.08 -0.40
N LYS A 39 -12.16 -11.12 0.05
CA LYS A 39 -13.54 -11.36 0.51
C LYS A 39 -14.42 -11.93 -0.60
N ASN A 40 -14.27 -11.44 -1.83
CA ASN A 40 -15.03 -11.89 -3.00
C ASN A 40 -14.81 -13.39 -3.26
N ILE A 41 -13.58 -13.89 -3.13
CA ILE A 41 -13.31 -15.33 -3.28
C ILE A 41 -13.68 -16.08 -2.00
N SER A 42 -13.28 -15.60 -0.83
CA SER A 42 -13.43 -16.32 0.44
C SER A 42 -14.89 -16.53 0.87
N SER A 43 -15.83 -15.69 0.41
CA SER A 43 -17.26 -15.86 0.70
C SER A 43 -17.91 -17.04 -0.05
N ASN A 44 -17.27 -17.54 -1.11
CA ASN A 44 -17.81 -18.58 -1.97
C ASN A 44 -17.51 -20.01 -1.48
N TYR A 45 -16.63 -20.16 -0.48
CA TYR A 45 -16.23 -21.47 0.03
C TYR A 45 -15.72 -21.39 1.47
N ASN A 46 -15.91 -22.44 2.26
CA ASN A 46 -15.32 -22.53 3.59
C ASN A 46 -13.87 -23.00 3.50
N PHE A 47 -12.96 -22.08 3.15
CA PHE A 47 -11.53 -22.38 3.03
C PHE A 47 -10.92 -22.71 4.39
N LYS A 48 -10.11 -23.77 4.43
CA LYS A 48 -9.42 -24.20 5.65
C LYS A 48 -8.43 -23.14 6.15
N GLU A 49 -7.72 -22.51 5.22
CA GLU A 49 -6.80 -21.41 5.48
C GLU A 49 -6.95 -20.35 4.40
N ILE A 50 -6.82 -19.08 4.77
CA ILE A 50 -6.76 -17.95 3.84
C ILE A 50 -5.44 -17.23 4.08
N ILE A 51 -4.59 -17.21 3.05
CA ILE A 51 -3.28 -16.59 3.07
C ILE A 51 -3.24 -15.44 2.07
N VAL A 52 -2.75 -14.28 2.51
CA VAL A 52 -2.39 -13.16 1.62
C VAL A 52 -0.86 -13.01 1.63
N VAL A 53 -0.25 -13.01 0.45
CA VAL A 53 1.19 -12.81 0.28
C VAL A 53 1.46 -11.37 -0.10
N SER A 54 2.25 -10.64 0.71
CA SER A 54 2.50 -9.21 0.53
C SER A 54 3.88 -8.82 1.03
N ASN A 55 4.34 -7.63 0.63
CA ASN A 55 5.50 -6.98 1.26
C ASN A 55 5.07 -5.94 2.31
N GLU A 56 3.77 -5.79 2.53
CA GLU A 56 3.14 -4.80 3.43
C GLU A 56 2.33 -5.51 4.52
N CYS A 57 2.78 -6.70 4.94
CA CYS A 57 2.05 -7.61 5.85
C CYS A 57 1.64 -6.95 7.16
N GLU A 58 2.52 -6.16 7.77
CA GLU A 58 2.25 -5.50 9.05
C GLU A 58 1.11 -4.48 8.95
N TYR A 59 1.05 -3.72 7.85
CA TYR A 59 -0.03 -2.74 7.66
C TYR A 59 -1.34 -3.44 7.23
N MET A 60 -1.25 -4.47 6.37
CA MET A 60 -2.43 -5.25 5.95
C MET A 60 -3.10 -6.00 7.11
N SER A 61 -2.34 -6.51 8.08
CA SER A 61 -2.89 -7.27 9.22
C SER A 61 -3.82 -6.44 10.11
N ARG A 62 -3.70 -5.11 10.09
CA ARG A 62 -4.58 -4.18 10.80
C ARG A 62 -6.03 -4.20 10.29
N PHE A 63 -6.26 -4.66 9.05
CA PHE A 63 -7.58 -4.70 8.42
C PHE A 63 -8.30 -6.05 8.58
N ALA A 64 -7.56 -7.14 8.81
CA ALA A 64 -8.15 -8.48 8.85
C ALA A 64 -7.32 -9.41 9.74
N SER A 65 -7.76 -9.61 10.98
CA SER A 65 -7.10 -10.50 11.95
C SER A 65 -7.29 -11.99 11.65
N ASN A 66 -8.28 -12.34 10.84
CA ASN A 66 -8.60 -13.72 10.47
C ASN A 66 -7.86 -14.22 9.22
N ILE A 67 -7.03 -13.38 8.60
CA ILE A 67 -6.23 -13.72 7.42
C ILE A 67 -4.77 -13.87 7.85
N LYS A 68 -4.11 -14.92 7.36
CA LYS A 68 -2.68 -15.09 7.57
C LYS A 68 -1.89 -14.33 6.50
N PHE A 69 -0.93 -13.51 6.93
CA PHE A 69 -0.07 -12.75 6.02
C PHE A 69 1.32 -13.36 5.94
N ILE A 70 1.85 -13.47 4.72
CA ILE A 70 3.16 -14.05 4.45
C ILE A 70 3.97 -13.09 3.59
N GLN A 71 5.25 -12.94 3.93
CA GLN A 71 6.17 -12.10 3.18
C GLN A 71 6.37 -12.63 1.76
N GLY A 72 6.30 -11.73 0.78
CA GLY A 72 6.60 -12.02 -0.62
C GLY A 72 8.06 -12.41 -0.88
N GLY A 73 8.28 -13.08 -2.01
CA GLY A 73 9.60 -13.34 -2.56
C GLY A 73 9.94 -12.36 -3.70
N SER A 74 11.10 -12.55 -4.34
CA SER A 74 11.54 -11.74 -5.48
C SER A 74 10.68 -11.98 -6.73
N THR A 75 10.09 -13.16 -6.88
CA THR A 75 9.18 -13.51 -7.99
C THR A 75 7.78 -13.90 -7.51
N ARG A 76 6.82 -13.99 -8.44
CA ARG A 76 5.49 -14.56 -8.19
C ARG A 76 5.60 -16.00 -7.65
N GLN A 77 6.49 -16.79 -8.25
CA GLN A 77 6.75 -18.17 -7.89
C GLN A 77 7.31 -18.29 -6.46
N ASP A 78 8.28 -17.46 -6.08
CA ASP A 78 8.84 -17.47 -4.73
C ASP A 78 7.81 -17.05 -3.68
N SER A 79 7.02 -16.02 -4.02
CA SER A 79 5.89 -15.58 -3.19
C SER A 79 4.88 -16.72 -2.94
N LEU A 80 4.56 -17.48 -3.99
CA LEU A 80 3.67 -18.63 -3.88
C LEU A 80 4.31 -19.79 -3.09
N LYS A 81 5.59 -20.10 -3.30
CA LYS A 81 6.33 -21.10 -2.51
C LYS A 81 6.28 -20.79 -1.02
N ASN A 82 6.54 -19.54 -0.64
CA ASN A 82 6.47 -19.09 0.75
C ASN A 82 5.09 -19.40 1.36
N ALA A 83 4.00 -19.13 0.63
CA ALA A 83 2.66 -19.45 1.09
C ALA A 83 2.40 -20.96 1.20
N LEU A 84 2.78 -21.73 0.17
CA LEU A 84 2.53 -23.17 0.12
C LEU A 84 3.20 -23.95 1.26
N ASN A 85 4.32 -23.46 1.81
CA ASN A 85 4.96 -24.04 2.99
C ASN A 85 4.05 -24.07 4.22
N HIS A 86 2.99 -23.26 4.24
CA HIS A 86 2.00 -23.23 5.31
C HIS A 86 0.69 -23.93 4.95
N ILE A 87 0.51 -24.41 3.71
CA ILE A 87 -0.71 -25.07 3.28
C ILE A 87 -0.64 -26.57 3.53
N SER A 88 -1.68 -27.08 4.21
CA SER A 88 -1.85 -28.50 4.54
C SER A 88 -3.07 -29.17 3.90
N SER A 89 -3.92 -28.42 3.19
CA SER A 89 -5.09 -28.94 2.47
C SER A 89 -4.69 -29.67 1.19
N ASP A 90 -5.55 -30.59 0.75
CA ASP A 90 -5.34 -31.39 -0.47
C ASP A 90 -5.30 -30.52 -1.73
N TYR A 91 -6.08 -29.44 -1.73
CA TYR A 91 -6.16 -28.47 -2.82
C TYR A 91 -5.83 -27.06 -2.35
N VAL A 92 -5.26 -26.27 -3.26
CA VAL A 92 -5.01 -24.85 -3.06
C VAL A 92 -5.59 -24.05 -4.22
N MET A 93 -6.39 -23.04 -3.89
CA MET A 93 -6.86 -22.05 -4.84
C MET A 93 -5.93 -20.84 -4.78
N VAL A 94 -5.31 -20.50 -5.89
CA VAL A 94 -4.37 -19.37 -5.98
C VAL A 94 -4.96 -18.29 -6.88
N SER A 95 -5.00 -17.04 -6.40
CA SER A 95 -5.43 -15.91 -7.21
C SER A 95 -4.56 -14.67 -7.01
N ASP A 96 -4.52 -13.79 -8.01
CA ASP A 96 -3.94 -12.47 -7.87
C ASP A 96 -4.91 -11.53 -7.11
N ILE A 97 -4.43 -10.77 -6.12
CA ILE A 97 -5.25 -9.73 -5.46
C ILE A 97 -5.70 -8.61 -6.40
N ALA A 98 -5.14 -8.57 -7.61
CA ALA A 98 -5.49 -7.61 -8.64
C ALA A 98 -6.69 -8.04 -9.50
N ARG A 99 -7.29 -9.21 -9.24
CA ARG A 99 -8.56 -9.64 -9.86
C ARG A 99 -9.67 -9.45 -8.84
N ILE A 100 -10.35 -8.30 -8.94
CA ILE A 100 -11.18 -7.76 -7.85
C ILE A 100 -12.60 -8.33 -7.85
N ASP A 101 -13.16 -8.56 -9.04
CA ASP A 101 -14.58 -8.79 -9.24
C ASP A 101 -14.85 -10.16 -9.89
N ILE A 102 -14.30 -11.22 -9.30
CA ILE A 102 -14.46 -12.57 -9.84
C ILE A 102 -15.90 -13.05 -9.56
N PRO A 103 -16.65 -13.48 -10.60
CA PRO A 103 -18.01 -13.97 -10.38
C PRO A 103 -18.05 -15.30 -9.62
N ASP A 104 -19.01 -15.43 -8.71
CA ASP A 104 -19.26 -16.65 -7.93
C ASP A 104 -19.39 -17.91 -8.80
N VAL A 105 -20.00 -17.77 -9.98
CA VAL A 105 -20.16 -18.88 -10.94
C VAL A 105 -18.82 -19.43 -11.41
N LEU A 106 -17.79 -18.59 -11.57
CA LEU A 106 -16.46 -19.02 -11.97
C LEU A 106 -15.79 -19.81 -10.85
N ILE A 107 -15.89 -19.35 -9.60
CA ILE A 107 -15.33 -20.04 -8.44
C ILE A 107 -16.01 -21.42 -8.26
N LYS A 108 -17.34 -21.47 -8.35
CA LYS A 108 -18.11 -22.72 -8.29
C LYS A 108 -17.75 -23.70 -9.41
N ARG A 109 -17.49 -23.19 -10.62
CA ARG A 109 -17.05 -24.01 -11.76
C ARG A 109 -15.69 -24.65 -11.52
N LEU A 110 -14.72 -23.89 -10.99
CA LEU A 110 -13.40 -24.41 -10.62
C LEU A 110 -13.51 -25.55 -9.58
N ILE A 111 -14.31 -25.33 -8.54
CA ILE A 111 -14.50 -26.30 -7.45
C ILE A 111 -15.22 -27.56 -7.94
N LYS A 112 -16.25 -27.42 -8.78
CA LYS A 112 -16.99 -28.55 -9.35
C LYS A 112 -16.07 -29.48 -10.15
N ASP A 113 -15.14 -28.90 -10.91
CA ASP A 113 -14.28 -29.63 -11.82
C ASP A 113 -12.95 -30.09 -11.18
N ALA A 114 -12.75 -29.87 -9.87
CA ALA A 114 -11.51 -30.11 -9.13
C ALA A 114 -10.86 -31.48 -9.38
N ASN A 115 -11.66 -32.54 -9.54
CA ASN A 115 -11.17 -33.91 -9.73
C ASN A 115 -10.83 -34.28 -11.19
N LEU A 116 -11.06 -33.38 -12.16
CA LEU A 116 -10.84 -33.67 -13.57
C LEU A 116 -9.36 -33.61 -13.98
N ALA A 117 -8.51 -32.94 -13.20
CA ALA A 117 -7.09 -32.74 -13.49
C ALA A 117 -6.29 -32.37 -12.22
N ASP A 118 -5.00 -32.07 -12.41
CA ASP A 118 -4.10 -31.64 -11.32
C ASP A 118 -4.14 -30.12 -11.11
N CYS A 119 -4.51 -29.38 -12.16
CA CYS A 119 -4.80 -27.96 -12.14
C CYS A 119 -6.08 -27.66 -12.94
N ILE A 120 -7.02 -26.96 -12.32
CA ILE A 120 -8.21 -26.39 -12.98
C ILE A 120 -7.99 -24.90 -13.17
N VAL A 121 -8.06 -24.44 -14.42
CA VAL A 121 -7.66 -23.09 -14.80
C VAL A 121 -8.71 -22.43 -15.70
N PRO A 122 -9.12 -21.19 -15.40
CA PRO A 122 -10.02 -20.44 -16.27
C PRO A 122 -9.26 -19.88 -17.47
N ALA A 123 -9.87 -19.99 -18.65
CA ALA A 123 -9.31 -19.48 -19.90
C ALA A 123 -10.37 -18.81 -20.77
N LEU A 124 -9.99 -17.68 -21.38
CA LEU A 124 -10.75 -17.02 -22.43
C LEU A 124 -10.14 -17.31 -23.80
N LYS A 125 -10.99 -17.37 -24.84
CA LYS A 125 -10.53 -17.41 -26.24
C LYS A 125 -9.96 -16.06 -26.66
N VAL A 126 -9.21 -16.06 -27.75
CA VAL A 126 -8.71 -14.83 -28.38
C VAL A 126 -9.51 -14.55 -29.64
N SER A 127 -10.18 -13.39 -29.68
CA SER A 127 -10.94 -12.93 -30.85
C SER A 127 -10.06 -12.16 -31.83
N ASP A 128 -9.10 -11.41 -31.33
CA ASP A 128 -8.30 -10.51 -32.15
C ASP A 128 -7.17 -11.26 -32.87
N THR A 129 -6.68 -10.69 -33.96
CA THR A 129 -5.49 -11.22 -34.63
C THR A 129 -4.28 -10.98 -33.74
N VAL A 130 -3.47 -12.02 -33.50
CA VAL A 130 -2.29 -11.95 -32.65
C VAL A 130 -1.03 -12.15 -33.47
N ALA A 131 -0.01 -11.33 -33.21
CA ALA A 131 1.33 -11.53 -33.73
C ALA A 131 2.35 -11.69 -32.60
N TYR A 132 3.36 -12.52 -32.83
CA TYR A 132 4.57 -12.63 -32.01
C TYR A 132 5.77 -12.22 -32.86
N GLY A 133 6.29 -11.01 -32.62
CA GLY A 133 7.23 -10.38 -33.54
C GLY A 133 6.56 -10.10 -34.89
N SER A 134 7.11 -10.64 -35.98
CA SER A 134 6.54 -10.54 -37.33
C SER A 134 5.64 -11.72 -37.73
N GLU A 135 5.48 -12.72 -36.86
CA GLU A 135 4.70 -13.92 -37.15
C GLU A 135 3.27 -13.79 -36.64
N TYR A 136 2.29 -14.15 -37.47
CA TYR A 136 0.89 -14.23 -37.08
C TYR A 136 0.56 -15.60 -36.52
N ILE A 137 -0.02 -15.63 -35.31
CA ILE A 137 -0.37 -16.88 -34.62
C ILE A 137 -1.84 -17.22 -34.89
N ASN A 138 -2.13 -18.52 -35.06
CA ASN A 138 -3.51 -19.00 -35.11
C ASN A 138 -4.24 -18.71 -33.79
N ARG A 139 -5.11 -17.70 -33.79
CA ARG A 139 -5.84 -17.26 -32.58
C ARG A 139 -6.76 -18.35 -32.00
N ASP A 140 -7.20 -19.31 -32.80
CA ASP A 140 -8.13 -20.37 -32.37
C ASP A 140 -7.45 -21.39 -31.43
N GLU A 141 -6.11 -21.45 -31.44
CA GLU A 141 -5.31 -22.30 -30.56
C GLU A 141 -4.92 -21.59 -29.25
N LEU A 142 -5.05 -20.26 -29.20
CA LEU A 142 -4.63 -19.42 -28.09
C LEU A 142 -5.64 -19.43 -26.93
N LYS A 143 -5.10 -19.33 -25.72
CA LYS A 143 -5.85 -19.23 -24.47
C LYS A 143 -5.31 -18.08 -23.63
N ARG A 144 -6.19 -17.16 -23.23
CA ARG A 144 -5.90 -16.12 -22.24
C ARG A 144 -6.16 -16.69 -20.85
N ILE A 145 -5.09 -17.09 -20.18
CA ILE A 145 -5.16 -17.72 -18.86
C ILE A 145 -5.52 -16.69 -17.77
N GLN A 146 -6.41 -17.09 -16.87
CA GLN A 146 -6.87 -16.28 -15.76
C GLN A 146 -6.58 -16.97 -14.41
N THR A 147 -6.85 -16.25 -13.32
CA THR A 147 -6.92 -16.79 -11.96
C THR A 147 -8.29 -16.42 -11.38
N PRO A 148 -8.85 -17.17 -10.41
CA PRO A 148 -8.20 -18.18 -9.57
C PRO A 148 -7.84 -19.47 -10.31
N GLN A 149 -6.79 -20.16 -9.87
CA GLN A 149 -6.43 -21.50 -10.34
C GLN A 149 -6.54 -22.47 -9.16
N LEU A 150 -7.16 -23.62 -9.36
CA LEU A 150 -7.35 -24.63 -8.32
C LEU A 150 -6.44 -25.82 -8.61
N SER A 151 -5.47 -26.07 -7.74
CA SER A 151 -4.44 -27.09 -7.96
C SER A 151 -4.38 -28.09 -6.82
N LYS A 152 -3.99 -29.33 -7.10
CA LYS A 152 -3.58 -30.27 -6.06
C LYS A 152 -2.31 -29.75 -5.38
N THR A 153 -2.36 -29.56 -4.07
CA THR A 153 -1.29 -28.87 -3.31
C THR A 153 0.07 -29.53 -3.50
N ASN A 154 0.13 -30.85 -3.38
CA ASN A 154 1.40 -31.59 -3.50
C ASN A 154 2.02 -31.49 -4.91
N ILE A 155 1.19 -31.53 -5.95
CA ILE A 155 1.65 -31.42 -7.33
C ILE A 155 2.13 -30.00 -7.62
N LEU A 156 1.41 -28.97 -7.14
CA LEU A 156 1.86 -27.59 -7.29
C LEU A 156 3.20 -27.34 -6.55
N LYS A 157 3.36 -27.86 -5.33
CA LYS A 157 4.64 -27.79 -4.60
C LYS A 157 5.78 -28.42 -5.39
N GLN A 158 5.55 -29.60 -5.98
CA GLN A 158 6.53 -30.27 -6.83
C GLN A 158 6.83 -29.46 -8.10
N ALA A 159 5.80 -28.94 -8.78
CA ALA A 159 5.93 -28.17 -10.01
C ALA A 159 6.75 -26.90 -9.84
N LEU A 160 6.61 -26.23 -8.70
CA LEU A 160 7.38 -25.03 -8.38
C LEU A 160 8.80 -25.36 -7.90
N ASN A 161 9.13 -26.61 -7.58
CA ASN A 161 10.49 -27.03 -7.19
C ASN A 161 11.41 -27.13 -8.41
N SER A 162 11.57 -26.01 -9.11
CA SER A 162 12.37 -25.81 -10.32
C SER A 162 12.95 -24.40 -10.32
N ASP A 163 14.06 -24.23 -11.04
CA ASP A 163 14.70 -22.93 -11.32
C ASP A 163 14.01 -22.20 -12.47
N ILE A 164 13.14 -22.88 -13.23
CA ILE A 164 12.33 -22.26 -14.28
C ILE A 164 11.26 -21.38 -13.62
N ILE A 165 11.17 -20.11 -14.05
CA ILE A 165 10.18 -19.16 -13.56
C ILE A 165 8.91 -19.28 -14.40
N TYR A 166 7.84 -19.75 -13.77
CA TYR A 166 6.52 -19.81 -14.39
C TYR A 166 5.71 -18.56 -14.05
N THR A 167 4.90 -18.09 -15.01
CA THR A 167 4.05 -16.91 -14.84
C THR A 167 2.70 -17.21 -14.19
N ASP A 168 2.30 -18.48 -14.19
CA ASP A 168 1.05 -18.99 -13.61
C ASP A 168 1.23 -20.46 -13.17
N ASP A 169 0.23 -21.04 -12.51
CA ASP A 169 0.38 -22.35 -11.86
C ASP A 169 0.15 -23.48 -12.87
N SER A 170 -0.73 -23.26 -13.86
CA SER A 170 -1.04 -24.26 -14.88
C SER A 170 0.17 -24.58 -15.77
N SER A 171 0.99 -23.58 -16.12
CA SER A 171 2.23 -23.80 -16.87
C SER A 171 3.28 -24.57 -16.05
N ALA A 172 3.41 -24.27 -14.76
CA ALA A 172 4.30 -25.01 -13.87
C ALA A 172 3.90 -26.50 -13.78
N ILE A 173 2.60 -26.77 -13.57
CA ILE A 173 2.08 -28.14 -13.45
C ILE A 173 2.20 -28.90 -14.77
N ALA A 174 1.90 -28.25 -15.91
CA ALA A 174 2.06 -28.87 -17.23
C ALA A 174 3.52 -29.25 -17.51
N ALA A 175 4.48 -28.45 -17.08
CA ALA A 175 5.91 -28.69 -17.32
C ALA A 175 6.45 -29.96 -16.63
N ILE A 176 5.81 -30.42 -15.56
CA ILE A 176 6.13 -31.70 -14.90
C ILE A 176 5.23 -32.86 -15.38
N GLY A 177 4.47 -32.66 -16.46
CA GLY A 177 3.55 -33.66 -17.02
C GLY A 177 2.20 -33.76 -16.33
N GLY A 178 1.88 -32.83 -15.42
CA GLY A 178 0.59 -32.79 -14.74
C GLY A 178 -0.56 -32.43 -15.69
N LYS A 179 -1.75 -32.96 -15.42
CA LYS A 179 -2.94 -32.70 -16.24
C LYS A 179 -3.49 -31.31 -15.92
N VAL A 180 -3.81 -30.55 -16.97
CA VAL A 180 -4.48 -29.24 -16.87
C VAL A 180 -5.87 -29.33 -17.48
N TRP A 181 -6.89 -28.87 -16.74
CA TRP A 181 -8.26 -28.77 -17.21
C TRP A 181 -8.66 -27.31 -17.35
N TYR A 182 -9.10 -26.93 -18.55
CA TYR A 182 -9.55 -25.57 -18.84
C TYR A 182 -11.05 -25.46 -18.62
N VAL A 183 -11.45 -24.51 -17.79
CA VAL A 183 -12.83 -24.06 -17.70
C VAL A 183 -13.00 -22.74 -18.43
N GLU A 184 -14.21 -22.44 -18.88
CA GLU A 184 -14.51 -21.13 -19.47
C GLU A 184 -14.19 -20.02 -18.44
N GLY A 185 -13.46 -18.99 -18.88
CA GLY A 185 -13.12 -17.82 -18.07
C GLY A 185 -14.24 -16.78 -18.01
N ASP A 186 -13.94 -15.61 -17.44
CA ASP A 186 -14.87 -14.48 -17.38
C ASP A 186 -14.11 -13.15 -17.51
N GLU A 187 -14.61 -12.21 -18.33
CA GLU A 187 -13.97 -10.90 -18.50
C GLU A 187 -13.93 -10.08 -17.19
N ARG A 188 -14.85 -10.32 -16.24
CA ARG A 188 -14.81 -9.70 -14.90
C ARG A 188 -13.66 -10.21 -14.04
N ALA A 189 -13.12 -11.40 -14.34
CA ALA A 189 -11.89 -11.90 -13.73
C ALA A 189 -10.62 -11.24 -14.31
N ARG A 190 -10.73 -10.09 -14.99
CA ARG A 190 -9.60 -9.32 -15.50
C ARG A 190 -8.66 -8.89 -14.37
N LYS A 191 -7.38 -8.89 -14.68
CA LYS A 191 -6.33 -8.40 -13.78
C LYS A 191 -6.15 -6.90 -13.95
N LEU A 192 -6.39 -6.13 -12.89
CA LEU A 192 -6.04 -4.72 -12.79
C LEU A 192 -4.53 -4.55 -12.97
N THR A 193 -4.11 -4.01 -14.11
CA THR A 193 -2.70 -3.93 -14.52
C THR A 193 -2.28 -2.50 -14.77
N TYR A 194 -3.10 -1.73 -15.49
CA TYR A 194 -2.88 -0.33 -15.86
C TYR A 194 -3.98 0.54 -15.29
N LYS A 195 -3.71 1.85 -15.13
CA LYS A 195 -4.72 2.81 -14.65
C LYS A 195 -6.02 2.78 -15.48
N ASP A 196 -5.95 2.59 -16.79
CA ASP A 196 -7.14 2.59 -17.65
C ASP A 196 -8.06 1.38 -17.42
N ASP A 197 -7.54 0.31 -16.81
CA ASP A 197 -8.37 -0.83 -16.39
C ASP A 197 -9.36 -0.43 -15.28
N LEU A 198 -9.13 0.68 -14.55
CA LEU A 198 -10.06 1.17 -13.51
C LEU A 198 -11.46 1.47 -14.08
N LYS A 199 -11.53 1.95 -15.33
CA LYS A 199 -12.80 2.25 -16.02
C LYS A 199 -13.63 1.01 -16.30
N LEU A 200 -13.02 -0.16 -16.27
CA LEU A 200 -13.66 -1.45 -16.49
C LEU A 200 -14.08 -2.12 -15.17
N LEU A 201 -13.68 -1.57 -14.01
CA LEU A 201 -14.08 -2.11 -12.72
C LEU A 201 -15.50 -1.69 -12.40
N ASN A 202 -16.35 -2.67 -12.09
CA ASN A 202 -17.70 -2.44 -11.61
C ASN A 202 -17.75 -2.57 -10.07
N ILE A 203 -17.06 -1.66 -9.40
CA ILE A 203 -16.99 -1.60 -7.93
C ILE A 203 -17.42 -0.22 -7.45
N GLU A 204 -17.87 -0.15 -6.20
CA GLU A 204 -18.27 1.10 -5.58
C GLU A 204 -17.09 2.08 -5.49
N PRO A 205 -17.35 3.40 -5.59
CA PRO A 205 -16.34 4.42 -5.36
C PRO A 205 -15.77 4.35 -3.93
N PRO A 206 -14.63 5.00 -3.67
CA PRO A 206 -14.12 5.10 -2.31
C PRO A 206 -15.10 5.88 -1.42
N SER A 207 -15.17 5.51 -0.14
CA SER A 207 -15.95 6.21 0.87
C SER A 207 -15.53 7.69 0.99
N SER A 208 -16.47 8.53 1.44
CA SER A 208 -16.24 9.95 1.70
C SER A 208 -15.64 10.23 3.09
N ASP A 209 -15.26 9.19 3.83
CA ASP A 209 -14.71 9.31 5.17
C ASP A 209 -13.45 10.19 5.21
N ILE A 210 -13.33 10.92 6.33
CA ILE A 210 -12.21 11.80 6.62
C ILE A 210 -11.53 11.31 7.89
N PHE A 211 -10.21 11.19 7.81
CA PHE A 211 -9.36 10.72 8.88
C PHE A 211 -8.58 11.89 9.45
N CYS A 212 -8.64 12.05 10.77
CA CYS A 212 -7.92 13.09 11.48
C CYS A 212 -6.68 12.50 12.16
N GLY A 213 -5.55 13.18 12.02
CA GLY A 213 -4.32 12.86 12.73
C GLY A 213 -3.79 14.07 13.47
N ASN A 214 -3.19 13.81 14.62
CA ASN A 214 -2.57 14.83 15.45
C ASN A 214 -1.12 14.44 15.71
N GLY A 215 -0.25 15.43 15.74
CA GLY A 215 1.14 15.27 16.12
C GLY A 215 1.55 16.33 17.12
N PHE A 216 2.37 15.92 18.08
CA PHE A 216 2.91 16.81 19.10
C PHE A 216 4.37 16.47 19.32
N ASP A 217 5.24 17.46 19.18
CA ASP A 217 6.67 17.27 19.38
C ASP A 217 7.29 18.46 20.12
N VAL A 218 8.39 18.19 20.84
CA VAL A 218 9.09 19.15 21.70
C VAL A 218 10.58 19.02 21.53
N HIS A 219 11.23 20.09 21.09
CA HIS A 219 12.69 20.16 21.02
C HIS A 219 13.24 21.20 21.98
N ALA A 220 14.26 20.80 22.74
CA ALA A 220 15.02 21.69 23.61
C ALA A 220 15.99 22.56 22.78
N PHE A 221 16.29 23.76 23.27
CA PHE A 221 17.31 24.59 22.66
C PHE A 221 18.74 24.19 23.07
N CYS A 222 19.71 24.51 22.20
CA CYS A 222 21.14 24.52 22.46
C CYS A 222 21.80 25.78 21.86
N GLU A 223 23.12 25.91 21.98
CA GLU A 223 23.88 26.99 21.33
C GLU A 223 23.80 26.90 19.81
N GLY A 224 23.65 28.04 19.13
CA GLY A 224 23.54 28.13 17.67
C GLY A 224 23.14 29.52 17.20
N ASP A 225 22.88 29.67 15.90
CA ASP A 225 22.63 30.94 15.21
C ASP A 225 21.34 30.96 14.37
N TYR A 226 20.60 29.84 14.30
CA TYR A 226 19.26 29.76 13.72
C TYR A 226 18.48 28.54 14.20
N LEU A 227 17.16 28.57 13.97
CA LEU A 227 16.26 27.43 14.08
C LEU A 227 15.79 26.99 12.69
N ASN A 228 15.79 25.69 12.40
CA ASN A 228 14.99 25.16 11.29
C ASN A 228 13.57 24.93 11.80
N LEU A 229 12.60 25.63 11.22
CA LEU A 229 11.19 25.48 11.57
C LEU A 229 10.34 25.47 10.30
N ALA A 230 9.56 24.41 10.12
CA ALA A 230 8.72 24.19 8.94
C ALA A 230 9.49 24.37 7.61
N GLY A 231 10.73 23.89 7.58
CA GLY A 231 11.65 23.91 6.44
C GLY A 231 12.32 25.26 6.18
N VAL A 232 12.15 26.24 7.07
CA VAL A 232 12.66 27.62 6.96
C VAL A 232 13.70 27.89 8.04
N LYS A 233 14.81 28.54 7.68
CA LYS A 233 15.81 29.02 8.63
C LYS A 233 15.33 30.32 9.28
N VAL A 234 15.09 30.28 10.58
CA VAL A 234 14.69 31.42 11.39
C VAL A 234 15.89 31.91 12.20
N PRO A 235 16.46 33.10 11.91
CA PRO A 235 17.57 33.67 12.66
C PRO A 235 17.25 33.78 14.17
N PHE A 236 18.10 33.17 15.00
CA PHE A 236 17.95 33.17 16.44
C PHE A 236 19.25 32.79 17.13
N ASN A 237 19.51 33.26 18.35
CA ASN A 237 20.77 32.98 19.05
C ASN A 237 20.84 31.57 19.70
N LYS A 238 20.04 30.63 19.21
CA LYS A 238 19.97 29.24 19.66
C LYS A 238 19.65 28.33 18.47
N ALA A 239 19.97 27.04 18.62
CA ALA A 239 19.59 25.95 17.72
C ALA A 239 18.73 24.90 18.45
N PHE A 240 18.26 23.87 17.75
CA PHE A 240 17.61 22.71 18.36
C PHE A 240 18.63 21.61 18.71
N LYS A 241 18.46 21.01 19.89
CA LYS A 241 19.19 19.81 20.28
C LYS A 241 18.51 18.58 19.66
N ALA A 242 18.99 18.12 18.51
CA ALA A 242 18.41 16.98 17.79
C ALA A 242 19.47 16.12 17.07
N HIS A 243 19.07 14.93 16.63
CA HIS A 243 19.88 14.03 15.80
C HIS A 243 19.81 14.37 14.29
N SER A 244 18.71 14.99 13.85
CA SER A 244 18.47 15.55 12.50
C SER A 244 18.77 17.06 12.46
N ASP A 245 18.23 17.79 11.46
CA ASP A 245 18.25 19.26 11.41
C ASP A 245 17.39 19.95 12.48
N GLY A 246 16.67 19.17 13.30
CA GLY A 246 15.93 19.60 14.48
C GLY A 246 14.59 20.26 14.22
N ASP A 247 14.02 20.13 13.02
CA ASP A 247 12.74 20.77 12.68
C ASP A 247 11.53 20.12 13.37
N VAL A 248 11.28 20.57 14.60
CA VAL A 248 10.16 20.12 15.45
C VAL A 248 8.79 20.32 14.79
N ALA A 249 8.65 21.28 13.87
CA ALA A 249 7.37 21.50 13.20
C ALA A 249 7.12 20.46 12.11
N ILE A 250 8.15 20.07 11.38
CA ILE A 250 8.05 18.97 10.41
C ILE A 250 7.87 17.63 11.12
N HIS A 251 8.57 17.38 12.22
CA HIS A 251 8.43 16.15 12.98
C HIS A 251 6.99 15.96 13.48
N ALA A 252 6.41 16.97 14.15
CA ALA A 252 5.01 16.93 14.56
C ALA A 252 4.05 16.76 13.36
N LEU A 253 4.36 17.37 12.21
CA LEU A 253 3.54 17.19 11.00
C LEU A 253 3.62 15.75 10.45
N CYS A 254 4.80 15.14 10.42
CA CYS A 254 4.97 13.74 10.01
C CYS A 254 4.11 12.82 10.87
N ASP A 255 4.15 12.97 12.20
CA ASP A 255 3.32 12.17 13.11
C ASP A 255 1.83 12.40 12.88
N ALA A 256 1.39 13.63 12.62
CA ALA A 256 0.00 13.91 12.29
C ALA A 256 -0.44 13.23 10.96
N ILE A 257 0.42 13.26 9.93
CA ILE A 257 0.15 12.61 8.63
C ILE A 257 0.07 11.10 8.79
N LEU A 258 1.07 10.50 9.44
CA LEU A 258 1.17 9.05 9.65
C LEU A 258 0.05 8.56 10.57
N GLY A 259 -0.24 9.30 11.64
CA GLY A 259 -1.32 9.01 12.58
C GLY A 259 -2.70 9.04 11.92
N ALA A 260 -2.97 10.00 11.04
CA ALA A 260 -4.23 10.04 10.28
C ALA A 260 -4.42 8.80 9.40
N ALA A 261 -3.33 8.22 8.87
CA ALA A 261 -3.36 7.01 8.07
C ALA A 261 -3.35 5.71 8.91
N GLY A 262 -3.33 5.83 10.25
CA GLY A 262 -3.14 4.71 11.16
C GLY A 262 -1.84 3.95 10.90
N ALA A 263 -0.78 4.65 10.48
CA ALA A 263 0.54 4.12 10.20
C ALA A 263 1.43 4.10 11.46
N PRO A 264 2.62 3.46 11.42
CA PRO A 264 3.65 3.67 12.44
C PRO A 264 4.04 5.15 12.57
N ASP A 265 4.48 5.57 13.75
CA ASP A 265 4.95 6.95 13.98
C ASP A 265 6.31 7.25 13.29
N ILE A 266 6.76 8.50 13.35
CA ILE A 266 8.01 8.93 12.70
C ILE A 266 9.22 8.14 13.20
N GLY A 267 9.30 7.81 14.49
CA GLY A 267 10.44 7.10 15.09
C GLY A 267 10.48 5.62 14.71
N GLN A 268 9.32 5.03 14.43
CA GLN A 268 9.20 3.69 13.88
C GLN A 268 9.56 3.64 12.39
N LEU A 269 9.14 4.66 11.62
CA LEU A 269 9.37 4.72 10.17
C LEU A 269 10.78 5.19 9.80
N PHE A 270 11.36 6.09 10.60
CA PHE A 270 12.70 6.66 10.43
C PHE A 270 13.47 6.60 11.75
N PRO A 271 13.95 5.41 12.16
CA PRO A 271 14.59 5.25 13.47
C PRO A 271 15.87 6.08 13.59
N ASP A 272 16.00 6.83 14.69
CA ASP A 272 17.20 7.63 15.02
C ASP A 272 18.48 6.81 15.18
N THR A 273 18.36 5.48 15.29
CA THR A 273 19.50 4.54 15.33
C THR A 273 20.09 4.24 13.96
N ASP A 274 19.37 4.53 12.86
CA ASP A 274 19.89 4.38 11.51
C ASP A 274 20.73 5.62 11.14
N MET A 275 22.03 5.40 10.94
CA MET A 275 22.98 6.46 10.56
C MET A 275 22.59 7.20 9.28
N LYS A 276 21.73 6.62 8.43
CA LYS A 276 21.22 7.26 7.21
C LYS A 276 20.37 8.51 7.48
N PHE A 277 19.79 8.66 8.68
CA PHE A 277 18.95 9.80 9.04
C PHE A 277 19.68 10.86 9.87
N LYS A 278 20.93 10.61 10.27
CA LYS A 278 21.73 11.58 11.02
C LYS A 278 21.99 12.83 10.19
N GLY A 279 21.56 13.99 10.70
CA GLY A 279 21.71 15.28 10.01
C GLY A 279 20.89 15.40 8.72
N ILE A 280 19.86 14.56 8.53
CA ILE A 280 18.97 14.67 7.37
C ILE A 280 18.16 15.97 7.42
N ASP A 281 17.89 16.54 6.24
CA ASP A 281 16.89 17.60 6.10
C ASP A 281 15.50 17.01 6.37
N SER A 282 14.81 17.53 7.38
CA SER A 282 13.49 17.02 7.80
C SER A 282 12.44 17.10 6.68
N LYS A 283 12.61 17.98 5.68
CA LYS A 283 11.72 18.00 4.50
C LYS A 283 11.75 16.67 3.74
N ILE A 284 12.87 15.94 3.75
CA ILE A 284 12.95 14.60 3.14
C ILE A 284 12.08 13.60 3.93
N LEU A 285 12.05 13.72 5.26
CA LEU A 285 11.18 12.89 6.10
C LEU A 285 9.70 13.21 5.82
N LEU A 286 9.35 14.49 5.68
CA LEU A 286 8.00 14.91 5.30
C LEU A 286 7.60 14.38 3.93
N GLU A 287 8.47 14.51 2.92
CA GLU A 287 8.24 13.99 1.58
C GLU A 287 7.96 12.48 1.63
N ARG A 288 8.79 11.71 2.35
CA ARG A 288 8.60 10.26 2.51
C ARG A 288 7.32 9.89 3.26
N SER A 289 6.93 10.64 4.29
CA SER A 289 5.65 10.45 4.98
C SER A 289 4.47 10.66 4.04
N VAL A 290 4.53 11.70 3.19
CA VAL A 290 3.51 11.99 2.17
C VAL A 290 3.46 10.92 1.09
N GLU A 291 4.62 10.48 0.58
CA GLU A 291 4.72 9.38 -0.38
C GLU A 291 4.12 8.09 0.19
N PHE A 292 4.43 7.77 1.45
CA PHE A 292 3.89 6.60 2.13
C PHE A 292 2.36 6.63 2.15
N VAL A 293 1.75 7.68 2.70
CA VAL A 293 0.27 7.75 2.82
C VAL A 293 -0.42 7.77 1.46
N ARG A 294 0.18 8.40 0.44
CA ARG A 294 -0.31 8.33 -0.95
C ARG A 294 -0.24 6.91 -1.50
N SER A 295 0.84 6.19 -1.22
CA SER A 295 1.05 4.82 -1.71
C SER A 295 0.00 3.83 -1.17
N ILE A 296 -0.54 4.08 0.03
CA ILE A 296 -1.58 3.28 0.68
C ILE A 296 -3.01 3.83 0.51
N GLY A 297 -3.18 4.79 -0.40
CA GLY A 297 -4.49 5.22 -0.90
C GLY A 297 -5.12 6.41 -0.20
N PHE A 298 -4.33 7.24 0.50
CA PHE A 298 -4.80 8.50 1.07
C PHE A 298 -4.39 9.73 0.25
N GLU A 299 -5.18 10.79 0.40
CA GLU A 299 -4.92 12.14 -0.12
C GLU A 299 -5.07 13.14 1.03
N ILE A 300 -4.21 14.15 1.06
CA ILE A 300 -4.20 15.18 2.11
C ILE A 300 -5.22 16.27 1.79
N ILE A 301 -6.15 16.52 2.72
CA ILE A 301 -7.16 17.58 2.60
C ILE A 301 -6.58 18.91 3.07
N ASN A 302 -6.08 18.99 4.30
CA ASN A 302 -5.51 20.20 4.87
C ASN A 302 -4.58 19.89 6.04
N VAL A 303 -3.78 20.90 6.39
CA VAL A 303 -2.83 20.89 7.50
C VAL A 303 -2.98 22.19 8.28
N ASP A 304 -2.96 22.06 9.60
CA ASP A 304 -2.93 23.18 10.52
C ASP A 304 -1.86 22.95 11.60
N ILE A 305 -0.91 23.88 11.71
CA ILE A 305 0.22 23.78 12.66
C ILE A 305 0.12 24.93 13.66
N THR A 306 0.45 24.66 14.93
CA THR A 306 0.58 25.65 16.00
C THR A 306 1.96 25.53 16.64
N ILE A 307 2.80 26.53 16.43
CA ILE A 307 4.12 26.63 17.06
C ILE A 307 3.99 27.37 18.40
N ILE A 308 4.41 26.73 19.48
CA ILE A 308 4.30 27.24 20.84
C ILE A 308 5.72 27.59 21.33
N CYS A 309 6.03 28.88 21.36
CA CYS A 309 7.35 29.37 21.79
C CYS A 309 7.28 30.82 22.28
N GLU A 310 8.07 31.16 23.30
CA GLU A 310 8.20 32.56 23.75
C GLU A 310 9.02 33.41 22.75
N LYS A 311 10.07 32.81 22.19
CA LYS A 311 10.93 33.38 21.14
C LYS A 311 11.45 32.26 20.22
N PRO A 312 11.81 32.55 18.96
CA PRO A 312 11.70 33.85 18.27
C PRO A 312 10.27 34.20 17.84
N LYS A 313 10.04 35.43 17.37
CA LYS A 313 8.76 35.83 16.80
C LYS A 313 8.54 35.13 15.45
N ILE A 314 7.56 34.24 15.38
CA ILE A 314 7.27 33.43 14.18
C ILE A 314 6.51 34.19 13.09
N SER A 315 5.75 35.25 13.45
CA SER A 315 4.86 35.95 12.52
C SER A 315 5.49 36.38 11.18
N PRO A 316 6.75 36.86 11.10
CA PRO A 316 7.37 37.23 9.83
C PRO A 316 7.60 36.06 8.88
N TYR A 317 7.67 34.82 9.39
CA TYR A 317 8.06 33.62 8.63
C TYR A 317 6.87 32.72 8.26
N LYS A 318 5.68 32.97 8.81
CA LYS A 318 4.51 32.08 8.64
C LYS A 318 4.15 31.79 7.19
N ASP A 319 4.20 32.79 6.32
CA ASP A 319 3.83 32.61 4.90
C ASP A 319 4.88 31.78 4.15
N GLU A 320 6.17 32.00 4.43
CA GLU A 320 7.26 31.22 3.86
C GLU A 320 7.20 29.76 4.34
N MET A 321 7.03 29.54 5.64
CA MET A 321 6.83 28.21 6.23
C MET A 321 5.68 27.46 5.56
N ALA A 322 4.52 28.11 5.41
CA ALA A 322 3.36 27.49 4.80
C ALA A 322 3.58 27.16 3.31
N LYS A 323 4.32 28.01 2.57
CA LYS A 323 4.71 27.74 1.18
C LYS A 323 5.68 26.57 1.07
N THR A 324 6.67 26.50 1.94
CA THR A 324 7.66 25.41 1.98
C THR A 324 6.97 24.08 2.25
N ILE A 325 6.14 24.01 3.30
CA ILE A 325 5.38 22.79 3.64
C ILE A 325 4.46 22.37 2.48
N ALA A 326 3.70 23.31 1.91
CA ALA A 326 2.81 23.01 0.78
C ALA A 326 3.58 22.45 -0.43
N SER A 327 4.76 23.02 -0.73
CA SER A 327 5.63 22.57 -1.81
C SER A 327 6.15 21.15 -1.57
N VAL A 328 6.69 20.87 -0.38
CA VAL A 328 7.23 19.55 -0.02
C VAL A 328 6.13 18.47 -0.07
N MET A 329 4.93 18.81 0.40
CA MET A 329 3.79 17.90 0.34
C MET A 329 3.15 17.78 -1.05
N GLY A 330 3.49 18.66 -1.99
CA GLY A 330 2.85 18.75 -3.30
C GLY A 330 1.35 19.03 -3.20
N ILE A 331 0.93 19.96 -2.34
CA ILE A 331 -0.46 20.40 -2.19
C ILE A 331 -0.58 21.91 -2.39
N ASN A 332 -1.79 22.40 -2.67
CA ASN A 332 -2.01 23.83 -2.79
C ASN A 332 -1.79 24.53 -1.45
N ARG A 333 -1.05 25.64 -1.46
CA ARG A 333 -0.75 26.48 -0.29
C ARG A 333 -1.98 26.84 0.56
N PHE A 334 -3.16 27.08 -0.03
CA PHE A 334 -4.35 27.42 0.78
C PHE A 334 -4.73 26.33 1.80
N ARG A 335 -4.26 25.08 1.58
CA ARG A 335 -4.50 23.92 2.45
C ARG A 335 -3.54 23.85 3.63
N VAL A 336 -2.59 24.78 3.75
CA VAL A 336 -1.58 24.80 4.82
C VAL A 336 -1.67 26.09 5.63
N ASN A 337 -1.94 25.95 6.92
CA ASN A 337 -1.99 27.06 7.87
C ASN A 337 -0.91 26.92 8.96
N ILE A 338 -0.24 28.03 9.29
CA ILE A 338 0.77 28.12 10.35
C ILE A 338 0.32 29.15 11.38
N LYS A 339 0.09 28.69 12.60
CA LYS A 339 -0.21 29.51 13.78
C LYS A 339 0.99 29.52 14.71
N ALA A 340 1.04 30.53 15.56
CA ALA A 340 2.04 30.60 16.60
C ALA A 340 1.44 31.30 17.82
N THR A 341 1.83 30.85 19.02
CA THR A 341 1.43 31.44 20.29
C THR A 341 2.58 31.38 21.29
N THR A 342 2.59 32.33 22.21
CA THR A 342 3.38 32.29 23.44
C THR A 342 2.68 31.42 24.48
N SER A 343 3.40 31.09 25.56
CA SER A 343 2.81 30.49 26.77
C SER A 343 2.81 31.47 27.94
N GLU A 344 2.81 32.78 27.64
CA GLU A 344 2.80 33.87 28.62
C GLU A 344 3.90 33.73 29.69
N LYS A 345 5.13 33.36 29.28
CA LYS A 345 6.26 33.07 30.18
C LYS A 345 6.05 31.92 31.18
N LEU A 346 4.99 31.13 31.00
CA LEU A 346 4.72 29.93 31.80
C LEU A 346 5.28 28.68 31.13
N GLY A 347 5.72 27.71 31.95
CA GLY A 347 6.23 26.42 31.47
C GLY A 347 7.58 26.50 30.76
N PHE A 348 8.02 25.39 30.18
CA PHE A 348 9.34 25.28 29.53
C PHE A 348 9.43 26.14 28.26
N THR A 349 8.35 26.24 27.48
CA THR A 349 8.25 27.12 26.31
C THR A 349 8.35 28.59 26.72
N GLY A 350 7.72 28.97 27.84
CA GLY A 350 7.70 30.33 28.36
C GLY A 350 9.02 30.75 28.99
N ARG A 351 9.74 29.82 29.63
CA ARG A 351 11.12 30.02 30.11
C ARG A 351 12.16 30.03 28.97
N GLY A 352 11.75 29.76 27.73
CA GLY A 352 12.64 29.72 26.58
C GLY A 352 13.64 28.56 26.64
N GLU A 353 13.21 27.41 27.18
CA GLU A 353 13.98 26.17 27.25
C GLU A 353 13.88 25.35 25.95
N GLY A 354 12.81 25.57 25.16
CA GLY A 354 12.57 24.89 23.89
C GLY A 354 11.32 25.38 23.17
N VAL A 355 10.95 24.66 22.11
CA VAL A 355 9.73 24.87 21.32
C VAL A 355 8.89 23.62 21.36
N ALA A 356 7.57 23.78 21.50
CA ALA A 356 6.60 22.72 21.28
C ALA A 356 5.80 23.01 20.02
N VAL A 357 5.42 21.98 19.27
CA VAL A 357 4.56 22.12 18.09
C VAL A 357 3.40 21.14 18.18
N MET A 358 2.21 21.64 17.82
CA MET A 358 1.03 20.81 17.55
C MET A 358 0.72 20.87 16.06
N ALA A 359 0.45 19.73 15.44
CA ALA A 359 -0.02 19.63 14.07
C ALA A 359 -1.32 18.83 14.01
N SER A 360 -2.24 19.26 13.16
CA SER A 360 -3.48 18.54 12.85
C SER A 360 -3.62 18.40 11.34
N VAL A 361 -3.97 17.20 10.89
CA VAL A 361 -4.05 16.83 9.47
C VAL A 361 -5.35 16.09 9.22
N ASN A 362 -6.00 16.42 8.11
CA ASN A 362 -7.12 15.62 7.59
C ASN A 362 -6.70 14.91 6.31
N LEU A 363 -6.96 13.60 6.25
CA LEU A 363 -6.82 12.77 5.06
C LEU A 363 -8.20 12.32 4.58
N LYS A 364 -8.33 12.05 3.29
CA LYS A 364 -9.43 11.29 2.69
C LYS A 364 -8.84 10.17 1.84
N TYR A 365 -9.68 9.27 1.37
CA TYR A 365 -9.25 8.31 0.35
C TYR A 365 -8.97 8.98 -1.00
N PHE A 366 -7.99 8.45 -1.71
CA PHE A 366 -7.68 8.83 -3.08
C PHE A 366 -8.85 8.46 -4.00
N ASP A 367 -9.41 9.47 -4.69
CA ASP A 367 -10.54 9.30 -5.58
C ASP A 367 -10.09 8.82 -6.96
N TRP A 368 -9.97 7.50 -7.11
CA TRP A 368 -9.56 6.86 -8.36
C TRP A 368 -10.61 6.95 -9.47
N THR A 369 -11.85 7.37 -9.18
CA THR A 369 -12.90 7.52 -10.20
C THR A 369 -12.69 8.74 -11.09
N ARG A 370 -11.76 9.62 -10.71
CA ARG A 370 -11.41 10.85 -11.44
C ARG A 370 -10.14 10.71 -12.30
N VAL A 371 -9.54 9.52 -12.31
CA VAL A 371 -8.34 9.19 -13.10
C VAL A 371 -8.76 8.67 -14.47
#